data_AF-A0A7C4BFT8-F1
#
_entry.id   AF-A0A7C4BFT8-F1
#
_cell.length_a   1.000
_cell.length_b   1.000
_cell.length_c   1.000
_cell.angle_alpha   90.00
_cell.angle_beta   90.00
_cell.angle_gamma   90.00
#
_symmetry.space_group_name_H-M   'P 1'
#
loop_
_entity.id
_entity.type
_entity.pdbx_description
1 polymer ?
#
loop_
_entity_poly.entity_id
_entity_poly.type
_entity_poly.pdbx_seq_one_letter_code
_entity_poly.pdbx_strand_id
1 'polypeptide(L)'
;MTRRWLYKVAVLGLIAGSASAQVTVYTKEKPPATPKLEDLALVETVSQYGITWTFDRKVRVGQFVTGDWYVVGPATVAKIDPKPLVGDEVPQSELDEREKRPGTKIVRNGSMVNPPARQEMAYDSGIRNWYKPDGLALPPIALKPGDTLVSTISLRQEEKAQFVYHSGGKRTEGDNCPVKVAAVLTCVDKPQPPDAFRPAYCDRQQTIYLARNLRRELLPKLQKVGTETPDPVRFAEAFRKPWLNTGFFGFDEPMENMPHYGQWVGQAVGDAALLLCLDFPPEVKEPLLLNFVQVGIDYWGAVKSGHPGWEGWGGHGSGRKLPIVVAGYLLGDEVMASPTKAFPKVEFGEDNQTRYGDCWTGAKVVFAGHSGVSSRTGLPPRVLWGPYEHRPPSEWQNEGTLKNYQSEAYRRANTSCCWVAQALALRILKLERQWNHDPFFDYVDRWMYEDDKPFRTEINKYFPDPNLVNDAKNWYHQGYTGERWVKPYWDAYRTMQGMPPTDGWKKEKQGPRITPEIIKIMDDARKK
;
A
#
# COMPACT_ATOMS: atom_id res chain seq x y z
N MET A 1 -2.62 -67.57 -4.33
CA MET A 1 -1.48 -66.64 -4.15
C MET A 1 -1.29 -65.85 -5.45
N THR A 2 -2.26 -65.01 -5.81
CA THR A 2 -2.24 -63.52 -5.70
C THR A 2 -1.12 -62.83 -6.47
N ARG A 3 -1.37 -62.62 -7.78
CA ARG A 3 -0.71 -61.60 -8.61
C ARG A 3 -1.32 -60.22 -8.28
N ARG A 4 -0.50 -59.28 -7.81
CA ARG A 4 -0.88 -57.88 -7.62
C ARG A 4 -0.52 -57.07 -8.86
N TRP A 5 -1.54 -56.44 -9.45
CA TRP A 5 -1.42 -55.37 -10.44
C TRP A 5 -0.98 -54.07 -9.75
N LEU A 6 0.05 -53.41 -10.27
CA LEU A 6 0.46 -52.06 -9.91
C LEU A 6 0.19 -51.17 -11.13
N TYR A 7 -0.88 -50.39 -11.08
CA TYR A 7 -1.12 -49.28 -12.01
C TYR A 7 -0.10 -48.17 -11.71
N LYS A 8 0.85 -47.95 -12.62
CA LYS A 8 1.65 -46.72 -12.66
C LYS A 8 0.90 -45.68 -13.49
N VAL A 9 0.27 -44.71 -12.82
CA VAL A 9 -0.17 -43.47 -13.47
C VAL A 9 1.08 -42.60 -13.64
N ALA A 10 1.51 -42.42 -14.89
CA ALA A 10 2.60 -41.50 -15.22
C ALA A 10 2.05 -40.07 -15.22
N VAL A 11 2.34 -39.32 -14.16
CA VAL A 11 2.21 -37.85 -14.16
C VAL A 11 3.42 -37.32 -14.94
N LEU A 12 3.22 -36.97 -16.20
CA LEU A 12 4.19 -36.24 -17.01
C LEU A 12 4.25 -34.79 -16.51
N GLY A 13 5.06 -34.56 -15.49
CA GLY A 13 5.51 -33.22 -15.12
C GLY A 13 6.51 -32.74 -16.18
N LEU A 14 6.07 -31.86 -17.07
CA LEU A 14 6.96 -31.05 -17.91
C LEU A 14 7.74 -30.10 -16.99
N ILE A 15 8.91 -30.54 -16.54
CA ILE A 15 9.92 -29.64 -15.98
C ILE A 15 10.56 -28.95 -17.18
N ALA A 16 10.01 -27.82 -17.59
CA ALA A 16 10.69 -26.90 -18.48
C ALA A 16 11.88 -26.32 -17.70
N GLY A 17 13.09 -26.64 -18.15
CA GLY A 17 14.31 -26.03 -17.63
C GLY A 17 14.22 -24.51 -17.72
N SER A 18 14.52 -23.86 -16.61
CA SER A 18 14.58 -22.41 -16.49
C SER A 18 15.76 -21.86 -17.30
N ALA A 19 15.55 -21.64 -18.60
CA ALA A 19 16.21 -20.53 -19.27
C ALA A 19 15.78 -19.26 -18.52
N SER A 20 16.74 -18.44 -18.09
CA SER A 20 16.48 -17.09 -17.59
C SER A 20 15.60 -16.37 -18.61
N ALA A 21 14.29 -16.33 -18.39
CA ALA A 21 13.36 -15.70 -19.30
C ALA A 21 13.76 -14.22 -19.38
N GLN A 22 14.21 -13.79 -20.55
CA GLN A 22 14.58 -12.41 -20.79
C GLN A 22 13.33 -11.55 -20.58
N VAL A 23 13.37 -10.64 -19.59
CA VAL A 23 12.25 -9.74 -19.29
C VAL A 23 11.97 -8.90 -20.54
N THR A 24 10.74 -8.96 -21.05
CA THR A 24 10.35 -8.24 -22.25
C THR A 24 9.87 -6.84 -21.88
N VAL A 25 10.52 -5.81 -22.44
CA VAL A 25 10.09 -4.42 -22.31
C VAL A 25 9.29 -4.05 -23.56
N TYR A 26 7.99 -3.80 -23.38
CA TYR A 26 7.10 -3.40 -24.49
C TYR A 26 7.17 -1.90 -24.75
N THR A 27 7.19 -1.50 -26.02
CA THR A 27 7.23 -0.09 -26.45
C THR A 27 6.22 0.21 -27.57
N LYS A 28 5.92 1.49 -27.80
CA LYS A 28 4.96 1.91 -28.85
C LYS A 28 5.44 1.58 -30.26
N GLU A 29 6.75 1.50 -30.48
CA GLU A 29 7.36 1.26 -31.79
C GLU A 29 7.15 -0.18 -32.26
N LYS A 30 7.03 -1.13 -31.32
CA LYS A 30 6.80 -2.55 -31.59
C LYS A 30 5.71 -3.09 -30.67
N PRO A 31 4.45 -2.67 -30.88
CA PRO A 31 3.35 -3.10 -30.03
C PRO A 31 3.14 -4.62 -30.19
N PRO A 32 3.04 -5.39 -29.09
CA PRO A 32 2.66 -6.79 -29.21
C PRO A 32 1.25 -6.90 -29.78
N ALA A 33 1.05 -7.89 -30.65
CA ALA A 33 -0.26 -8.21 -31.18
C ALA A 33 -1.17 -8.73 -30.05
N THR A 34 -2.45 -8.36 -30.10
CA THR A 34 -3.45 -8.99 -29.24
C THR A 34 -3.70 -10.40 -29.79
N PRO A 35 -3.59 -11.46 -28.95
CA PRO A 35 -3.86 -12.81 -29.41
C PRO A 35 -5.32 -12.96 -29.87
N LYS A 36 -5.58 -13.80 -30.86
CA LYS A 36 -6.96 -14.15 -31.20
C LYS A 36 -7.55 -15.05 -30.12
N LEU A 37 -8.88 -15.11 -30.05
CA LEU A 37 -9.56 -15.90 -29.03
C LEU A 37 -9.20 -17.39 -29.11
N GLU A 38 -9.08 -17.91 -30.32
CA GLU A 38 -8.73 -19.29 -30.62
C GLU A 38 -7.29 -19.66 -30.24
N ASP A 39 -6.40 -18.67 -30.14
CA ASP A 39 -4.99 -18.85 -29.78
C ASP A 39 -4.78 -18.91 -28.26
N LEU A 40 -5.73 -18.40 -27.47
CA LEU A 40 -5.65 -18.44 -26.01
C LEU A 40 -5.78 -19.87 -25.48
N ALA A 41 -5.11 -20.19 -24.38
CA ALA A 41 -5.20 -21.51 -23.77
C ALA A 41 -6.66 -21.83 -23.39
N LEU A 42 -7.13 -23.03 -23.74
CA LEU A 42 -8.47 -23.54 -23.43
C LEU A 42 -8.37 -24.56 -22.30
N VAL A 43 -8.65 -24.14 -21.06
CA VAL A 43 -8.35 -24.91 -19.84
C VAL A 43 -9.54 -24.98 -18.89
N GLU A 44 -9.54 -25.98 -18.02
CA GLU A 44 -10.57 -26.17 -16.97
C GLU A 44 -10.16 -25.54 -15.64
N THR A 45 -8.89 -25.17 -15.49
CA THR A 45 -8.34 -24.65 -14.23
C THR A 45 -7.24 -23.63 -14.50
N VAL A 46 -7.15 -22.62 -13.63
CA VAL A 46 -5.97 -21.75 -13.51
C VAL A 46 -5.59 -21.61 -12.03
N SER A 47 -4.29 -21.46 -11.76
CA SER A 47 -3.76 -21.35 -10.39
C SER A 47 -2.83 -20.14 -10.26
N GLN A 48 -2.92 -19.45 -9.13
CA GLN A 48 -2.05 -18.33 -8.77
C GLN A 48 -1.87 -18.26 -7.25
N TYR A 49 -0.62 -18.16 -6.79
CA TYR A 49 -0.27 -17.99 -5.38
C TYR A 49 -0.90 -19.03 -4.42
N GLY A 50 -1.07 -20.27 -4.88
CA GLY A 50 -1.68 -21.35 -4.09
C GLY A 50 -3.21 -21.39 -4.14
N ILE A 51 -3.86 -20.45 -4.85
CA ILE A 51 -5.29 -20.45 -5.11
C ILE A 51 -5.51 -21.04 -6.51
N THR A 52 -6.43 -22.01 -6.62
CA THR A 52 -6.83 -22.62 -7.89
C THR A 52 -8.32 -22.40 -8.11
N TRP A 53 -8.68 -21.83 -9.26
CA TRP A 53 -10.06 -21.74 -9.73
C TRP A 53 -10.30 -22.85 -10.76
N THR A 54 -11.29 -23.69 -10.50
CA THR A 54 -11.78 -24.71 -11.45
C THR A 54 -13.09 -24.24 -12.05
N PHE A 55 -13.16 -24.24 -13.37
CA PHE A 55 -14.33 -23.83 -14.14
C PHE A 55 -15.28 -25.02 -14.37
N ASP A 56 -16.57 -24.74 -14.58
CA ASP A 56 -17.59 -25.75 -14.92
C ASP A 56 -17.38 -26.39 -16.30
N ARG A 57 -16.60 -25.74 -17.16
CA ARG A 57 -16.20 -26.17 -18.49
C ARG A 57 -14.84 -25.58 -18.85
N LYS A 58 -14.26 -26.02 -19.96
CA LYS A 58 -13.08 -25.35 -20.52
C LYS A 58 -13.40 -23.91 -20.93
N VAL A 59 -12.58 -22.96 -20.49
CA VAL A 59 -12.66 -21.53 -20.81
C VAL A 59 -11.37 -21.03 -21.43
N ARG A 60 -11.45 -19.95 -22.22
CA ARG A 60 -10.27 -19.29 -22.79
C ARG A 60 -9.66 -18.37 -21.74
N VAL A 61 -8.36 -18.51 -21.51
CA VAL A 61 -7.63 -17.74 -20.50
C VAL A 61 -6.40 -17.05 -21.08
N GLY A 62 -6.04 -15.93 -20.48
CA GLY A 62 -4.78 -15.24 -20.72
C GLY A 62 -4.26 -14.58 -19.44
N GLN A 63 -3.12 -13.90 -19.55
CA GLN A 63 -2.50 -13.19 -18.42
C GLN A 63 -2.26 -11.73 -18.78
N PHE A 64 -2.38 -10.87 -17.77
CA PHE A 64 -1.91 -9.49 -17.83
C PHE A 64 -0.39 -9.43 -17.70
N VAL A 65 0.20 -8.27 -17.96
CA VAL A 65 1.65 -8.03 -17.95
C VAL A 65 2.30 -8.30 -16.59
N THR A 66 1.53 -8.23 -15.49
CA THR A 66 1.96 -8.58 -14.13
C THR A 66 1.77 -10.06 -13.78
N GLY A 67 1.20 -10.86 -14.70
CA GLY A 67 0.96 -12.30 -14.53
C GLY A 67 -0.42 -12.67 -13.96
N ASP A 68 -1.24 -11.69 -13.55
CA ASP A 68 -2.62 -11.93 -13.10
C ASP A 68 -3.46 -12.56 -14.22
N TRP A 69 -4.33 -13.52 -13.86
CA TRP A 69 -5.15 -14.25 -14.83
C TRP A 69 -6.41 -13.48 -15.24
N TYR A 70 -6.79 -13.65 -16.51
CA TYR A 70 -8.14 -13.34 -16.98
C TYR A 70 -8.79 -14.49 -17.73
N VAL A 71 -10.13 -14.53 -17.70
CA VAL A 71 -10.97 -15.38 -18.54
C VAL A 71 -11.69 -14.52 -19.58
N VAL A 72 -11.88 -15.04 -20.80
CA VAL A 72 -12.58 -14.32 -21.87
C VAL A 72 -14.02 -14.82 -22.01
N GLY A 73 -14.98 -13.90 -21.88
CA GLY A 73 -16.41 -14.19 -21.91
C GLY A 73 -16.95 -14.79 -20.60
N PRO A 74 -18.27 -15.06 -20.53
CA PRO A 74 -18.88 -15.62 -19.33
C PRO A 74 -18.29 -16.97 -18.93
N ALA A 75 -18.03 -17.12 -17.63
CA ALA A 75 -17.45 -18.31 -17.03
C ALA A 75 -18.09 -18.58 -15.66
N THR A 76 -18.17 -19.85 -15.28
CA THR A 76 -18.57 -20.23 -13.92
C THR A 76 -17.37 -20.86 -13.22
N VAL A 77 -16.96 -20.29 -12.10
CA VAL A 77 -16.00 -20.95 -11.19
C VAL A 77 -16.77 -21.96 -10.36
N ALA A 78 -16.65 -23.25 -10.70
CA ALA A 78 -17.33 -24.35 -10.04
C ALA A 78 -16.69 -24.75 -8.71
N LYS A 79 -15.36 -24.58 -8.57
CA LYS A 79 -14.63 -24.89 -7.34
C LYS A 79 -13.45 -23.94 -7.15
N ILE A 80 -13.11 -23.66 -5.90
CA ILE A 80 -11.89 -22.97 -5.48
C ILE A 80 -11.11 -23.89 -4.54
N ASP A 81 -9.80 -23.94 -4.68
CA ASP A 81 -8.87 -24.64 -3.78
C ASP A 81 -7.80 -23.67 -3.26
N PRO A 82 -7.61 -23.48 -1.94
CA PRO A 82 -8.35 -24.10 -0.84
C PRO A 82 -9.84 -23.77 -0.84
N LYS A 83 -10.65 -24.75 -0.44
CA LYS A 83 -12.11 -24.61 -0.36
C LYS A 83 -12.47 -23.46 0.61
N PRO A 84 -13.37 -22.54 0.22
CA PRO A 84 -14.03 -21.65 1.18
C PRO A 84 -14.80 -22.47 2.23
N LEU A 85 -14.60 -22.16 3.51
CA LEU A 85 -15.27 -22.85 4.62
C LEU A 85 -16.23 -21.88 5.30
N VAL A 86 -17.46 -22.32 5.60
CA VAL A 86 -18.47 -21.49 6.26
C VAL A 86 -19.10 -22.19 7.46
N GLY A 87 -19.45 -21.42 8.49
CA GLY A 87 -20.11 -21.94 9.69
C GLY A 87 -19.33 -23.08 10.34
N ASP A 88 -20.01 -24.20 10.56
CA ASP A 88 -19.46 -25.39 11.24
C ASP A 88 -18.37 -26.12 10.44
N GLU A 89 -18.15 -25.76 9.17
CA GLU A 89 -17.02 -26.29 8.38
C GLU A 89 -15.67 -25.76 8.86
N VAL A 90 -15.65 -24.62 9.56
CA VAL A 90 -14.43 -24.06 10.14
C VAL A 90 -14.16 -24.75 11.48
N PRO A 91 -13.00 -25.42 11.66
CA PRO A 91 -12.69 -26.10 12.92
C PRO A 91 -12.76 -25.13 14.10
N GLN A 92 -13.32 -25.57 15.22
CA GLN A 92 -13.39 -24.76 16.45
C GLN A 92 -11.99 -24.34 16.95
N SER A 93 -10.98 -25.17 16.70
CA SER A 93 -9.58 -24.86 16.98
C SER A 93 -9.04 -23.69 16.15
N GLU A 94 -9.71 -23.33 15.05
CA GLU A 94 -9.38 -22.24 14.13
C GLU A 94 -10.20 -20.98 14.39
N LEU A 95 -10.92 -20.85 15.51
CA LEU A 95 -11.73 -19.67 15.84
C LEU A 95 -11.09 -18.84 16.95
N ASP A 96 -11.11 -17.51 16.80
CA ASP A 96 -10.73 -16.58 17.86
C ASP A 96 -11.91 -16.21 18.78
N GLU A 97 -11.65 -15.56 19.91
CA GLU A 97 -12.69 -15.18 20.89
C GLU A 97 -13.73 -14.18 20.34
N ARG A 98 -13.37 -13.37 19.33
CA ARG A 98 -14.32 -12.46 18.67
C ARG A 98 -15.25 -13.22 17.75
N GLU A 99 -14.74 -14.25 17.10
CA GLU A 99 -15.48 -15.12 16.20
C GLU A 99 -16.46 -16.03 16.94
N LYS A 100 -16.16 -16.44 18.19
CA LYS A 100 -17.06 -17.25 19.02
C LYS A 100 -18.32 -16.53 19.50
N ARG A 101 -18.48 -15.23 19.20
CA ARG A 101 -19.65 -14.45 19.60
C ARG A 101 -20.91 -14.93 18.86
N PRO A 102 -22.07 -15.05 19.55
CA PRO A 102 -23.32 -15.42 18.90
C PRO A 102 -23.67 -14.51 17.72
N GLY A 103 -24.14 -15.10 16.61
CA GLY A 103 -24.55 -14.38 15.41
C GLY A 103 -23.42 -14.03 14.42
N THR A 104 -22.16 -14.34 14.74
CA THR A 104 -21.05 -14.17 13.79
C THR A 104 -21.17 -15.20 12.66
N LYS A 105 -21.25 -14.72 11.40
CA LYS A 105 -21.11 -15.60 10.23
C LYS A 105 -19.62 -15.96 10.09
N ILE A 106 -19.27 -17.24 10.27
CA ILE A 106 -17.88 -17.71 10.25
C ILE A 106 -17.45 -18.05 8.83
N VAL A 107 -16.28 -17.57 8.40
CA VAL A 107 -15.73 -17.76 7.04
C VAL A 107 -14.21 -17.93 7.07
N ARG A 108 -13.69 -18.87 6.27
CA ARG A 108 -12.28 -18.97 5.86
C ARG A 108 -12.15 -19.07 4.34
N ASN A 109 -11.03 -18.61 3.79
CA ASN A 109 -10.70 -18.66 2.35
C ASN A 109 -11.83 -18.07 1.48
N GLY A 110 -12.47 -17.01 1.97
CA GLY A 110 -13.62 -16.40 1.32
C GLY A 110 -13.23 -15.73 0.01
N SER A 111 -14.22 -15.52 -0.85
CA SER A 111 -14.05 -14.78 -2.10
C SER A 111 -15.08 -13.65 -2.20
N MET A 112 -14.80 -12.65 -3.01
CA MET A 112 -15.73 -11.56 -3.32
C MET A 112 -15.71 -11.30 -4.83
N VAL A 113 -16.91 -11.24 -5.42
CA VAL A 113 -17.08 -10.72 -6.78
C VAL A 113 -17.26 -9.21 -6.68
N ASN A 114 -16.44 -8.46 -7.41
CA ASN A 114 -16.41 -7.01 -7.45
C ASN A 114 -16.32 -6.38 -6.04
N PRO A 115 -15.21 -6.56 -5.31
CA PRO A 115 -15.03 -5.96 -4.00
C PRO A 115 -15.34 -4.45 -4.04
N PRO A 116 -16.16 -3.94 -3.11
CA PRO A 116 -16.63 -2.57 -3.18
C PRO A 116 -15.49 -1.61 -2.82
N ALA A 117 -15.48 -0.40 -3.37
CA ALA A 117 -14.49 0.63 -3.03
C ALA A 117 -14.77 1.29 -1.66
N ARG A 118 -14.93 0.50 -0.60
CA ARG A 118 -15.19 0.96 0.78
C ARG A 118 -14.73 -0.11 1.78
N GLN A 119 -14.70 0.25 3.06
CA GLN A 119 -14.18 -0.56 4.16
C GLN A 119 -15.07 -1.75 4.52
N GLU A 120 -15.26 -2.67 3.58
CA GLU A 120 -16.14 -3.83 3.69
C GLU A 120 -15.55 -5.04 2.95
N MET A 121 -15.31 -6.14 3.70
CA MET A 121 -14.67 -7.35 3.20
C MET A 121 -15.36 -8.61 3.73
N ALA A 122 -15.36 -9.68 2.93
CA ALA A 122 -16.01 -10.94 3.30
C ALA A 122 -15.05 -12.15 3.31
N TYR A 123 -13.74 -11.93 3.18
CA TYR A 123 -12.75 -12.99 2.96
C TYR A 123 -12.53 -13.90 4.17
N ASP A 124 -12.60 -13.36 5.38
CA ASP A 124 -12.29 -14.09 6.61
C ASP A 124 -13.02 -13.43 7.79
N SER A 125 -13.68 -14.22 8.64
CA SER A 125 -14.45 -13.70 9.78
C SER A 125 -13.61 -13.10 10.90
N GLY A 126 -12.30 -13.33 10.92
CA GLY A 126 -11.35 -12.70 11.82
C GLY A 126 -10.97 -11.28 11.43
N ILE A 127 -11.40 -10.78 10.25
CA ILE A 127 -11.11 -9.41 9.81
C ILE A 127 -11.78 -8.44 10.78
N ARG A 128 -10.96 -7.60 11.42
CA ARG A 128 -11.44 -6.63 12.42
C ARG A 128 -12.09 -5.44 11.73
N ASN A 129 -13.19 -4.96 12.31
CA ASN A 129 -13.96 -3.75 11.92
C ASN A 129 -14.64 -3.80 10.53
N TRP A 130 -14.00 -4.39 9.53
CA TRP A 130 -14.40 -4.32 8.12
C TRP A 130 -15.10 -5.58 7.62
N TYR A 131 -15.25 -6.61 8.46
CA TYR A 131 -15.94 -7.83 8.06
C TYR A 131 -17.44 -7.57 7.79
N LYS A 132 -17.87 -7.94 6.58
CA LYS A 132 -19.24 -7.84 6.05
C LYS A 132 -19.55 -9.11 5.25
N PRO A 133 -20.12 -10.13 5.89
CA PRO A 133 -20.28 -11.46 5.29
C PRO A 133 -21.23 -11.49 4.08
N ASP A 134 -22.09 -10.49 3.91
CA ASP A 134 -23.05 -10.43 2.79
C ASP A 134 -22.35 -10.21 1.43
N GLY A 135 -21.08 -9.80 1.44
CA GLY A 135 -20.25 -9.74 0.23
C GLY A 135 -19.62 -11.09 -0.17
N LEU A 136 -19.82 -12.16 0.60
CA LEU A 136 -19.21 -13.46 0.34
C LEU A 136 -19.74 -14.09 -0.94
N ALA A 137 -18.85 -14.49 -1.83
CA ALA A 137 -19.13 -15.32 -2.98
C ALA A 137 -18.63 -16.76 -2.75
N LEU A 138 -19.53 -17.74 -2.91
CA LEU A 138 -19.22 -19.17 -2.80
C LEU A 138 -19.45 -19.86 -4.15
N PRO A 139 -18.60 -20.84 -4.53
CA PRO A 139 -18.83 -21.65 -5.72
C PRO A 139 -20.19 -22.39 -5.70
N PRO A 140 -20.87 -22.54 -6.86
CA PRO A 140 -20.47 -22.02 -8.18
C PRO A 140 -20.66 -20.50 -8.30
N ILE A 141 -19.63 -19.80 -8.78
CA ILE A 141 -19.63 -18.33 -8.98
C ILE A 141 -19.71 -18.03 -10.46
N ALA A 142 -20.81 -17.41 -10.90
CA ALA A 142 -20.94 -16.92 -12.27
C ALA A 142 -20.21 -15.58 -12.42
N LEU A 143 -19.34 -15.49 -13.44
CA LEU A 143 -18.64 -14.28 -13.84
C LEU A 143 -19.11 -13.87 -15.23
N LYS A 144 -19.37 -12.58 -15.41
CA LYS A 144 -19.58 -11.96 -16.73
C LYS A 144 -18.46 -10.95 -17.02
N PRO A 145 -18.20 -10.63 -18.30
CA PRO A 145 -17.29 -9.56 -18.65
C PRO A 145 -17.61 -8.28 -17.85
N GLY A 146 -16.59 -7.63 -17.30
CA GLY A 146 -16.78 -6.54 -16.34
C GLY A 146 -16.61 -6.95 -14.88
N ASP A 147 -16.62 -8.25 -14.56
CA ASP A 147 -16.46 -8.75 -13.20
C ASP A 147 -15.01 -9.08 -12.85
N THR A 148 -14.68 -8.90 -11.57
CA THR A 148 -13.43 -9.34 -10.96
C THR A 148 -13.75 -10.22 -9.74
N LEU A 149 -13.09 -11.36 -9.63
CA LEU A 149 -13.17 -12.25 -8.48
C LEU A 149 -11.87 -12.16 -7.68
N VAL A 150 -11.98 -11.74 -6.42
CA VAL A 150 -10.88 -11.81 -5.47
C VAL A 150 -11.10 -13.02 -4.57
N SER A 151 -10.11 -13.90 -4.52
CA SER A 151 -10.11 -15.10 -3.69
C SER A 151 -8.92 -15.07 -2.75
N THR A 152 -9.07 -15.69 -1.58
CA THR A 152 -8.04 -15.63 -0.53
C THR A 152 -7.72 -17.00 0.08
N ILE A 153 -6.57 -17.04 0.74
CA ILE A 153 -6.19 -18.09 1.68
C ILE A 153 -6.11 -17.44 3.06
N SER A 154 -6.84 -17.98 4.03
CA SER A 154 -6.73 -17.59 5.44
C SER A 154 -5.48 -18.17 6.08
N LEU A 155 -4.85 -17.44 6.99
CA LEU A 155 -3.87 -17.99 7.91
C LEU A 155 -4.55 -19.03 8.81
N ARG A 156 -3.85 -20.12 9.11
CA ARG A 156 -4.23 -21.05 10.18
C ARG A 156 -3.80 -20.51 11.54
N GLN A 157 -4.38 -21.04 12.61
CA GLN A 157 -3.92 -20.72 13.95
C GLN A 157 -2.46 -21.13 14.09
N GLU A 158 -1.69 -20.31 14.79
CA GLU A 158 -0.25 -20.45 14.96
C GLU A 158 0.62 -20.35 13.68
N GLU A 159 0.02 -20.29 12.49
CA GLU A 159 0.76 -20.10 11.24
C GLU A 159 1.37 -18.70 11.20
N LYS A 160 2.69 -18.66 10.97
CA LYS A 160 3.43 -17.41 10.77
C LYS A 160 3.41 -17.05 9.29
N ALA A 161 2.93 -15.85 8.98
CA ALA A 161 3.06 -15.29 7.64
C ALA A 161 4.53 -15.04 7.30
N GLN A 162 4.87 -15.24 6.02
CA GLN A 162 6.19 -14.93 5.49
C GLN A 162 6.10 -13.93 4.34
N PHE A 163 6.73 -12.78 4.52
CA PHE A 163 6.77 -11.75 3.51
C PHE A 163 8.19 -11.19 3.35
N VAL A 164 8.50 -10.76 2.14
CA VAL A 164 9.86 -10.36 1.74
C VAL A 164 10.27 -8.98 2.24
N TYR A 165 9.31 -8.16 2.72
CA TYR A 165 9.57 -6.79 3.16
C TYR A 165 8.72 -6.41 4.38
N HIS A 166 9.33 -6.39 5.57
CA HIS A 166 8.71 -5.93 6.83
C HIS A 166 7.25 -6.36 7.02
N SER A 167 7.01 -7.66 7.12
CA SER A 167 5.75 -8.20 7.62
C SER A 167 6.00 -9.58 8.21
N GLY A 168 5.25 -9.91 9.25
CA GLY A 168 5.34 -11.16 9.97
C GLY A 168 4.29 -11.19 11.07
N GLY A 169 4.20 -12.34 11.74
CA GLY A 169 3.22 -12.56 12.79
C GLY A 169 2.16 -13.54 12.36
N LYS A 170 1.18 -13.72 13.25
CA LYS A 170 0.14 -14.74 13.15
C LYS A 170 -1.23 -14.09 13.15
N ARG A 171 -2.24 -14.83 12.67
CA ARG A 171 -3.63 -14.45 12.93
C ARG A 171 -3.86 -14.32 14.43
N THR A 172 -4.80 -13.47 14.82
CA THR A 172 -5.19 -13.18 16.23
C THR A 172 -4.13 -12.47 17.09
N GLU A 173 -2.94 -12.22 16.56
CA GLU A 173 -1.90 -11.46 17.24
C GLU A 173 -2.00 -9.97 16.86
N GLY A 174 -2.22 -9.12 17.87
CA GLY A 174 -2.26 -7.67 17.70
C GLY A 174 -3.20 -7.22 16.57
N ASP A 175 -2.63 -6.45 15.64
CA ASP A 175 -3.34 -5.86 14.51
C ASP A 175 -3.25 -6.69 13.22
N ASN A 176 -2.69 -7.90 13.27
CA ASN A 176 -2.46 -8.73 12.08
C ASN A 176 -3.75 -9.12 11.36
N CYS A 177 -3.72 -9.03 10.03
CA CYS A 177 -4.76 -9.56 9.15
C CYS A 177 -4.83 -11.10 9.26
N PRO A 178 -6.03 -11.71 9.34
CA PRO A 178 -6.17 -13.17 9.28
C PRO A 178 -5.99 -13.73 7.87
N VAL A 179 -5.94 -12.89 6.83
CA VAL A 179 -5.74 -13.32 5.45
C VAL A 179 -4.25 -13.47 5.18
N LYS A 180 -3.85 -14.64 4.67
CA LYS A 180 -2.47 -14.96 4.30
C LYS A 180 -2.13 -14.37 2.93
N VAL A 181 -2.89 -14.77 1.92
CA VAL A 181 -2.65 -14.47 0.51
C VAL A 181 -3.96 -14.13 -0.17
N ALA A 182 -3.91 -13.24 -1.17
CA ALA A 182 -5.00 -13.02 -2.12
C ALA A 182 -4.53 -13.08 -3.57
N ALA A 183 -5.43 -13.48 -4.47
CA ALA A 183 -5.24 -13.44 -5.92
C ALA A 183 -6.50 -12.94 -6.62
N VAL A 184 -6.32 -12.40 -7.83
CA VAL A 184 -7.38 -11.73 -8.59
C VAL A 184 -7.58 -12.43 -9.94
N LEU A 185 -8.81 -12.87 -10.21
CA LEU A 185 -9.24 -13.40 -11.50
C LEU A 185 -10.19 -12.39 -12.17
N THR A 186 -9.83 -11.91 -13.36
CA THR A 186 -10.65 -10.92 -14.08
C THR A 186 -11.43 -11.57 -15.22
N CYS A 187 -12.71 -11.22 -15.39
CA CYS A 187 -13.51 -11.62 -16.54
C CYS A 187 -13.58 -10.45 -17.54
N VAL A 188 -13.06 -10.67 -18.75
CA VAL A 188 -12.99 -9.68 -19.83
C VAL A 188 -13.84 -10.10 -21.02
N ASP A 189 -14.26 -9.14 -21.84
CA ASP A 189 -15.10 -9.38 -23.03
C ASP A 189 -14.29 -9.96 -24.21
N LYS A 190 -13.01 -9.57 -24.31
CA LYS A 190 -12.10 -9.94 -25.40
C LYS A 190 -10.69 -10.22 -24.87
N PRO A 191 -9.86 -10.98 -25.63
CA PRO A 191 -8.45 -11.16 -25.32
C PRO A 191 -7.74 -9.82 -25.13
N GLN A 192 -6.83 -9.76 -24.16
CA GLN A 192 -6.01 -8.59 -23.89
C GLN A 192 -4.60 -8.78 -24.46
N PRO A 193 -3.93 -7.72 -24.94
CA PRO A 193 -2.56 -7.84 -25.39
C PRO A 193 -1.62 -8.20 -24.22
N PRO A 194 -0.48 -8.88 -24.48
CA PRO A 194 0.45 -9.34 -23.43
C PRO A 194 1.01 -8.25 -22.51
N ASP A 195 0.95 -6.98 -22.92
CA ASP A 195 1.43 -5.84 -22.15
C ASP A 195 0.30 -5.08 -21.42
N ALA A 196 -0.93 -5.60 -21.42
CA ALA A 196 -2.03 -4.99 -20.69
C ALA A 196 -1.86 -5.16 -19.17
N PHE A 197 -2.07 -4.09 -18.42
CA PHE A 197 -2.25 -4.15 -16.98
C PHE A 197 -3.63 -4.71 -16.64
N ARG A 198 -3.72 -5.37 -15.49
CA ARG A 198 -5.00 -5.77 -14.92
C ARG A 198 -5.80 -4.51 -14.56
N PRO A 199 -7.11 -4.42 -14.86
CA PRO A 199 -7.96 -3.38 -14.29
C PRO A 199 -7.95 -3.44 -12.77
N ALA A 200 -8.13 -2.30 -12.12
CA ALA A 200 -8.22 -2.28 -10.66
C ALA A 200 -9.37 -3.17 -10.16
N TYR A 201 -9.15 -3.89 -9.06
CA TYR A 201 -10.15 -4.84 -8.54
C TYR A 201 -11.45 -4.18 -8.05
N CYS A 202 -11.44 -2.87 -7.79
CA CYS A 202 -12.62 -2.07 -7.47
C CYS A 202 -13.19 -1.28 -8.68
N ASP A 203 -12.54 -1.29 -9.84
CA ASP A 203 -12.95 -0.50 -11.01
C ASP A 203 -13.98 -1.23 -11.87
N ARG A 204 -15.24 -0.80 -11.79
CA ARG A 204 -16.33 -1.40 -12.56
C ARG A 204 -16.35 -1.03 -14.03
N GLN A 205 -15.60 -0.01 -14.44
CA GLN A 205 -15.41 0.34 -15.84
C GLN A 205 -14.32 -0.52 -16.49
N GLN A 206 -13.57 -1.30 -15.71
CA GLN A 206 -12.45 -2.14 -16.15
C GLN A 206 -11.46 -1.39 -17.06
N THR A 207 -10.92 -0.26 -16.58
CA THR A 207 -9.97 0.53 -17.37
C THR A 207 -8.69 -0.27 -17.62
N ILE A 208 -8.35 -0.51 -18.88
CA ILE A 208 -7.12 -1.21 -19.30
C ILE A 208 -6.06 -0.17 -19.66
N TYR A 209 -4.91 -0.26 -18.98
CA TYR A 209 -3.69 0.45 -19.35
C TYR A 209 -2.73 -0.51 -20.04
N LEU A 210 -1.82 0.02 -20.87
CA LEU A 210 -0.85 -0.77 -21.63
C LEU A 210 0.57 -0.37 -21.22
N ALA A 211 1.40 -1.34 -20.87
CA ALA A 211 2.79 -1.11 -20.47
C ALA A 211 3.63 -0.49 -21.60
N ARG A 212 3.28 -0.72 -22.87
CA ARG A 212 3.93 -0.03 -23.99
C ARG A 212 3.74 1.49 -23.96
N ASN A 213 2.74 2.00 -23.24
CA ASN A 213 2.46 3.43 -23.11
C ASN A 213 3.15 4.11 -21.94
N LEU A 214 3.82 3.35 -21.05
CA LEU A 214 4.57 3.93 -19.95
C LEU A 214 5.70 4.81 -20.48
N ARG A 215 5.72 6.07 -20.02
CA ARG A 215 6.72 7.10 -20.29
C ARG A 215 8.01 6.85 -19.48
N ARG A 216 8.67 5.73 -19.73
CA ARG A 216 9.87 5.27 -19.00
C ARG A 216 11.03 6.26 -19.07
N GLU A 217 11.08 7.06 -20.14
CA GLU A 217 12.05 8.14 -20.34
C GLU A 217 11.95 9.26 -19.28
N LEU A 218 10.83 9.35 -18.55
CA LEU A 218 10.66 10.29 -17.45
C LEU A 218 11.33 9.82 -16.16
N LEU A 219 11.70 8.54 -16.05
CA LEU A 219 12.49 8.04 -14.93
C LEU A 219 13.95 8.43 -15.15
N PRO A 220 14.59 9.13 -14.19
CA PRO A 220 15.98 9.50 -14.33
C PRO A 220 16.90 8.27 -14.18
N LYS A 221 18.18 8.51 -14.47
CA LYS A 221 19.27 7.54 -14.34
C LYS A 221 20.28 8.07 -13.33
N LEU A 222 19.84 8.18 -12.08
CA LEU A 222 20.71 8.66 -11.01
C LEU A 222 21.79 7.63 -10.71
N GLN A 223 23.01 8.11 -10.45
CA GLN A 223 24.10 7.22 -10.05
C GLN A 223 23.77 6.50 -8.73
N LYS A 224 24.35 5.32 -8.54
CA LYS A 224 24.20 4.59 -7.28
C LYS A 224 25.29 5.06 -6.34
N VAL A 225 24.93 5.52 -5.14
CA VAL A 225 25.86 6.21 -4.22
C VAL A 225 26.09 5.47 -2.90
N GLY A 226 25.61 4.24 -2.77
CA GLY A 226 25.76 3.43 -1.55
C GLY A 226 25.94 1.94 -1.83
N THR A 227 26.59 1.25 -0.89
CA THR A 227 26.88 -0.19 -0.95
C THR A 227 25.70 -1.08 -0.60
N GLU A 228 24.68 -0.53 0.07
CA GLU A 228 23.48 -1.26 0.54
C GLU A 228 22.27 -1.03 -0.38
N THR A 229 22.48 -0.55 -1.61
CA THR A 229 21.38 -0.33 -2.57
C THR A 229 20.63 -1.65 -2.83
N PRO A 230 19.32 -1.74 -2.59
CA PRO A 230 18.56 -2.96 -2.83
C PRO A 230 18.61 -3.40 -4.30
N ASP A 231 18.56 -4.71 -4.51
CA ASP A 231 18.39 -5.30 -5.83
C ASP A 231 16.94 -5.11 -6.31
N PRO A 232 16.69 -4.36 -7.41
CA PRO A 232 15.33 -4.11 -7.90
C PRO A 232 14.55 -5.39 -8.24
N VAL A 233 15.24 -6.46 -8.70
CA VAL A 233 14.59 -7.73 -9.06
C VAL A 233 14.02 -8.39 -7.81
N ARG A 234 14.82 -8.47 -6.74
CA ARG A 234 14.35 -9.01 -5.45
C ARG A 234 13.29 -8.11 -4.82
N PHE A 235 13.46 -6.79 -4.94
CA PHE A 235 12.50 -5.83 -4.37
C PHE A 235 11.13 -5.90 -5.06
N ALA A 236 11.08 -6.23 -6.35
CA ALA A 236 9.84 -6.40 -7.10
C ALA A 236 8.90 -7.47 -6.50
N GLU A 237 9.44 -8.45 -5.76
CA GLU A 237 8.65 -9.49 -5.08
C GLU A 237 7.69 -8.90 -4.04
N ALA A 238 8.02 -7.76 -3.42
CA ALA A 238 7.15 -7.09 -2.44
C ALA A 238 5.87 -6.50 -3.08
N PHE A 239 5.87 -6.32 -4.40
CA PHE A 239 4.77 -5.73 -5.18
C PHE A 239 4.10 -6.75 -6.11
N ARG A 240 4.62 -7.98 -6.19
CA ARG A 240 4.19 -8.97 -7.19
C ARG A 240 2.75 -9.44 -6.95
N LYS A 241 2.33 -9.58 -5.70
CA LYS A 241 0.96 -10.01 -5.37
C LYS A 241 0.04 -8.79 -5.25
N PRO A 242 -1.26 -8.89 -5.57
CA PRO A 242 -2.20 -7.78 -5.45
C PRO A 242 -2.28 -7.21 -4.03
N TRP A 243 -2.14 -5.89 -3.89
CA TRP A 243 -2.29 -5.18 -2.62
C TRP A 243 -3.77 -4.88 -2.36
N LEU A 244 -4.46 -5.76 -1.62
CA LEU A 244 -5.82 -5.48 -1.14
C LEU A 244 -5.77 -4.52 0.03
N ASN A 245 -6.45 -3.38 -0.08
CA ASN A 245 -6.32 -2.30 0.90
C ASN A 245 -7.55 -1.40 0.90
N THR A 246 -8.74 -1.97 1.05
CA THR A 246 -9.99 -1.17 1.01
C THR A 246 -10.63 -1.00 2.37
N GLY A 247 -10.11 -1.69 3.38
CA GLY A 247 -10.23 -1.36 4.79
C GLY A 247 -9.18 -0.34 5.24
N PHE A 248 -8.82 -0.42 6.52
CA PHE A 248 -7.87 0.47 7.19
C PHE A 248 -7.26 -0.24 8.41
N PHE A 249 -6.13 0.26 8.90
CA PHE A 249 -5.30 -0.35 9.96
C PHE A 249 -4.56 -1.66 9.60
N GLY A 250 -4.62 -2.13 8.36
CA GLY A 250 -3.99 -3.40 7.99
C GLY A 250 -4.87 -4.63 8.19
N PHE A 251 -6.07 -4.48 8.76
CA PHE A 251 -6.91 -5.63 9.13
C PHE A 251 -7.41 -6.48 7.96
N ASP A 252 -7.37 -5.94 6.74
CA ASP A 252 -7.75 -6.59 5.49
C ASP A 252 -6.59 -6.74 4.49
N GLU A 253 -5.37 -6.35 4.88
CA GLU A 253 -4.16 -6.39 4.06
C GLU A 253 -3.54 -7.79 4.15
N PRO A 254 -3.59 -8.65 3.10
CA PRO A 254 -3.09 -10.02 3.20
C PRO A 254 -1.61 -10.05 3.56
N MET A 255 -1.28 -10.78 4.62
CA MET A 255 0.01 -10.69 5.31
C MET A 255 1.22 -11.03 4.44
N GLU A 256 1.04 -11.82 3.37
CA GLU A 256 2.08 -12.19 2.41
C GLU A 256 1.95 -11.49 1.04
N ASN A 257 0.97 -10.59 0.87
CA ASN A 257 0.83 -9.80 -0.36
C ASN A 257 1.52 -8.44 -0.26
N MET A 258 1.47 -7.81 0.91
CA MET A 258 1.93 -6.45 1.11
C MET A 258 2.47 -6.22 2.53
N PRO A 259 3.26 -5.15 2.77
CA PRO A 259 3.71 -4.80 4.11
C PRO A 259 2.53 -4.54 5.03
N HIS A 260 2.57 -5.08 6.24
CA HIS A 260 1.47 -4.99 7.21
C HIS A 260 1.79 -3.95 8.29
N TYR A 261 1.65 -2.66 7.96
CA TYR A 261 1.61 -1.48 8.83
C TYR A 261 1.88 -0.23 7.98
N GLY A 262 1.28 0.93 8.30
CA GLY A 262 1.38 2.11 7.42
C GLY A 262 2.81 2.64 7.21
N GLN A 263 3.64 2.61 8.25
CA GLN A 263 5.07 2.93 8.15
C GLN A 263 5.78 2.08 7.10
N TRP A 264 5.57 0.76 7.13
CA TRP A 264 6.25 -0.17 6.23
C TRP A 264 5.72 -0.07 4.81
N VAL A 265 4.43 0.20 4.63
CA VAL A 265 3.89 0.51 3.30
C VAL A 265 4.52 1.80 2.76
N GLY A 266 4.63 2.85 3.58
CA GLY A 266 5.29 4.10 3.22
C GLY A 266 6.76 3.92 2.82
N GLN A 267 7.51 3.11 3.57
CA GLN A 267 8.90 2.77 3.24
C GLN A 267 8.98 1.98 1.93
N ALA A 268 8.16 0.92 1.77
CA ALA A 268 8.17 0.09 0.57
C ALA A 268 7.93 0.91 -0.71
N VAL A 269 6.92 1.78 -0.71
CA VAL A 269 6.61 2.59 -1.90
C VAL A 269 7.65 3.66 -2.16
N GLY A 270 8.21 4.27 -1.11
CA GLY A 270 9.28 5.27 -1.23
C GLY A 270 10.56 4.65 -1.79
N ASP A 271 10.94 3.49 -1.25
CA ASP A 271 12.08 2.72 -1.69
C ASP A 271 11.93 2.28 -3.16
N ALA A 272 10.77 1.75 -3.53
CA ALA A 272 10.49 1.37 -4.91
C ALA A 272 10.60 2.57 -5.86
N ALA A 273 9.98 3.70 -5.53
CA ALA A 273 10.03 4.90 -6.35
C ALA A 273 11.47 5.45 -6.50
N LEU A 274 12.26 5.42 -5.42
CA LEU A 274 13.65 5.83 -5.44
C LEU A 274 14.52 4.87 -6.27
N LEU A 275 14.36 3.55 -6.10
CA LEU A 275 15.04 2.53 -6.91
C LEU A 275 14.75 2.70 -8.42
N LEU A 276 13.49 3.03 -8.76
CA LEU A 276 13.09 3.28 -10.15
C LEU A 276 13.81 4.50 -10.77
N CYS A 277 14.23 5.46 -9.95
CA CYS A 277 14.99 6.65 -10.38
C CYS A 277 16.50 6.40 -10.56
N LEU A 278 16.99 5.20 -10.22
CA LEU A 278 18.43 4.88 -10.30
C LEU A 278 18.82 4.31 -11.66
N ASP A 279 20.09 4.46 -12.02
CA ASP A 279 20.68 3.98 -13.26
C ASP A 279 20.89 2.46 -13.23
N PHE A 280 19.83 1.73 -13.52
CA PHE A 280 19.85 0.30 -13.80
C PHE A 280 19.41 0.07 -15.26
N PRO A 281 19.86 -1.03 -15.89
CA PRO A 281 19.30 -1.43 -17.17
C PRO A 281 17.76 -1.54 -17.09
N PRO A 282 17.01 -1.08 -18.11
CA PRO A 282 15.55 -1.10 -18.08
C PRO A 282 14.95 -2.46 -17.72
N GLU A 283 15.48 -3.53 -18.29
CA GLU A 283 15.05 -4.91 -18.06
C GLU A 283 15.20 -5.37 -16.60
N VAL A 284 16.13 -4.79 -15.84
CA VAL A 284 16.33 -5.09 -14.42
C VAL A 284 15.25 -4.41 -13.56
N LYS A 285 14.83 -3.20 -13.94
CA LYS A 285 13.79 -2.43 -13.21
C LYS A 285 12.39 -2.76 -13.65
N GLU A 286 12.21 -3.31 -14.85
CA GLU A 286 10.90 -3.50 -15.46
C GLU A 286 9.92 -4.27 -14.57
N PRO A 287 10.29 -5.40 -13.91
CA PRO A 287 9.35 -6.09 -13.02
C PRO A 287 8.90 -5.22 -11.83
N LEU A 288 9.82 -4.46 -11.23
CA LEU A 288 9.48 -3.52 -10.16
C LEU A 288 8.57 -2.41 -10.66
N LEU A 289 8.86 -1.85 -11.85
CA LEU A 289 8.06 -0.78 -12.46
C LEU A 289 6.64 -1.25 -12.72
N LEU A 290 6.46 -2.40 -13.38
CA LEU A 290 5.14 -2.92 -13.73
C LEU A 290 4.31 -3.21 -12.47
N ASN A 291 4.90 -3.88 -11.48
CA ASN A 291 4.20 -4.20 -10.24
C ASN A 291 3.85 -2.94 -9.43
N PHE A 292 4.77 -1.97 -9.35
CA PHE A 292 4.53 -0.70 -8.67
C PHE A 292 3.42 0.12 -9.36
N VAL A 293 3.41 0.17 -10.69
CA VAL A 293 2.34 0.81 -11.48
C VAL A 293 1.00 0.10 -11.26
N GLN A 294 0.97 -1.23 -11.20
CA GLN A 294 -0.25 -1.99 -10.94
C GLN A 294 -0.85 -1.67 -9.56
N VAL A 295 -0.03 -1.49 -8.52
CA VAL A 295 -0.49 -0.99 -7.21
C VAL A 295 -1.10 0.41 -7.32
N GLY A 296 -0.47 1.30 -8.10
CA GLY A 296 -1.02 2.63 -8.39
C GLY A 296 -2.38 2.58 -9.10
N ILE A 297 -2.53 1.69 -10.09
CA ILE A 297 -3.79 1.45 -10.79
C ILE A 297 -4.86 0.95 -9.80
N ASP A 298 -4.54 -0.01 -8.94
CA ASP A 298 -5.47 -0.57 -7.96
C ASP A 298 -5.98 0.50 -6.99
N TYR A 299 -5.07 1.28 -6.40
CA TYR A 299 -5.44 2.34 -5.45
C TYR A 299 -6.19 3.48 -6.12
N TRP A 300 -5.83 3.84 -7.36
CA TRP A 300 -6.61 4.80 -8.14
C TRP A 300 -8.01 4.28 -8.43
N GLY A 301 -8.14 3.01 -8.79
CA GLY A 301 -9.41 2.33 -9.01
C GLY A 301 -10.32 2.37 -7.80
N ALA A 302 -9.79 2.16 -6.60
CA ALA A 302 -10.53 2.33 -5.36
C ALA A 302 -10.98 3.80 -5.17
N VAL A 303 -10.06 4.76 -5.26
CA VAL A 303 -10.35 6.19 -5.05
C VAL A 303 -11.41 6.70 -6.04
N LYS A 304 -11.24 6.47 -7.34
CA LYS A 304 -12.18 6.94 -8.36
C LYS A 304 -13.55 6.27 -8.28
N SER A 305 -13.62 5.11 -7.63
CA SER A 305 -14.87 4.37 -7.39
C SER A 305 -15.53 4.71 -6.05
N GLY A 306 -15.00 5.71 -5.32
CA GLY A 306 -15.64 6.26 -4.12
C GLY A 306 -14.97 5.91 -2.80
N HIS A 307 -13.78 5.28 -2.80
CA HIS A 307 -13.06 5.00 -1.56
C HIS A 307 -12.69 6.31 -0.83
N PRO A 308 -12.89 6.39 0.51
CA PRO A 308 -12.66 7.61 1.28
C PRO A 308 -11.19 8.04 1.34
N GLY A 309 -10.27 7.17 0.94
CA GLY A 309 -8.82 7.31 1.14
C GLY A 309 -8.35 6.62 2.42
N TRP A 310 -7.11 6.88 2.81
CA TRP A 310 -6.45 6.29 3.97
C TRP A 310 -5.97 7.41 4.87
N GLU A 311 -6.76 7.70 5.90
CA GLU A 311 -6.52 8.86 6.79
C GLU A 311 -5.25 8.74 7.63
N GLY A 312 -4.74 9.88 8.06
CA GLY A 312 -3.61 9.95 8.99
C GLY A 312 -3.99 9.41 10.37
N TRP A 313 -3.18 8.47 10.88
CA TRP A 313 -3.35 7.91 12.21
C TRP A 313 -1.99 7.50 12.79
N GLY A 314 -1.16 8.49 13.11
CA GLY A 314 0.18 8.28 13.63
C GLY A 314 0.99 7.53 12.59
N GLY A 315 1.21 6.23 12.81
CA GLY A 315 1.95 5.35 11.89
C GLY A 315 1.09 4.60 10.85
N HIS A 316 -0.23 4.82 10.78
CA HIS A 316 -1.08 4.29 9.69
C HIS A 316 -1.38 5.36 8.62
N GLY A 317 -1.97 4.93 7.50
CA GLY A 317 -2.39 5.83 6.41
C GLY A 317 -1.31 6.23 5.41
N SER A 318 -0.03 6.02 5.75
CA SER A 318 1.11 6.37 4.88
C SER A 318 1.28 5.40 3.70
N GLY A 319 1.79 5.91 2.58
CA GLY A 319 2.28 5.18 1.42
C GLY A 319 1.26 4.92 0.30
N ARG A 320 0.00 5.36 0.43
CA ARG A 320 -1.03 5.05 -0.59
C ARG A 320 -1.09 6.06 -1.73
N LYS A 321 -0.70 7.32 -1.49
CA LYS A 321 -0.77 8.39 -2.51
C LYS A 321 0.34 8.29 -3.55
N LEU A 322 1.57 7.98 -3.14
CA LEU A 322 2.75 7.93 -4.02
C LEU A 322 2.57 7.00 -5.24
N PRO A 323 2.16 5.73 -5.10
CA PRO A 323 2.00 4.85 -6.25
C PRO A 323 0.92 5.36 -7.23
N ILE A 324 -0.16 6.00 -6.75
CA ILE A 324 -1.18 6.62 -7.61
C ILE A 324 -0.55 7.75 -8.45
N VAL A 325 0.13 8.69 -7.79
CA VAL A 325 0.72 9.88 -8.44
C VAL A 325 1.75 9.47 -9.49
N VAL A 326 2.67 8.57 -9.13
CA VAL A 326 3.73 8.12 -10.03
C VAL A 326 3.17 7.26 -11.16
N ALA A 327 2.21 6.37 -10.91
CA ALA A 327 1.56 5.59 -11.97
C ALA A 327 0.88 6.51 -12.98
N GLY A 328 0.08 7.49 -12.52
CA GLY A 328 -0.58 8.45 -13.40
C GLY A 328 0.43 9.26 -14.22
N TYR A 329 1.51 9.71 -13.58
CA TYR A 329 2.59 10.42 -14.27
C TYR A 329 3.24 9.55 -15.37
N LEU A 330 3.57 8.30 -15.09
CA LEU A 330 4.20 7.43 -16.09
C LEU A 330 3.21 6.97 -17.18
N LEU A 331 1.93 6.80 -16.86
CA LEU A 331 0.88 6.44 -17.82
C LEU A 331 0.41 7.63 -18.67
N GLY A 332 0.73 8.86 -18.28
CA GLY A 332 0.21 10.07 -18.93
C GLY A 332 -1.23 10.40 -18.58
N ASP A 333 -1.74 9.86 -17.46
CA ASP A 333 -3.04 10.19 -16.91
C ASP A 333 -2.89 11.27 -15.83
N GLU A 334 -3.11 12.53 -16.22
CA GLU A 334 -2.99 13.69 -15.33
C GLU A 334 -4.03 13.72 -14.20
N VAL A 335 -5.18 13.06 -14.39
CA VAL A 335 -6.23 12.97 -13.35
C VAL A 335 -5.79 11.98 -12.28
N MET A 336 -5.32 10.80 -12.68
CA MET A 336 -4.69 9.83 -11.77
C MET A 336 -3.46 10.44 -11.09
N ALA A 337 -2.62 11.18 -11.83
CA ALA A 337 -1.42 11.79 -11.27
C ALA A 337 -1.74 12.84 -10.18
N SER A 338 -2.94 13.42 -10.17
CA SER A 338 -3.35 14.48 -9.23
C SER A 338 -4.59 14.08 -8.42
N PRO A 339 -4.53 13.01 -7.60
CA PRO A 339 -5.73 12.41 -7.03
C PRO A 339 -6.50 13.36 -6.10
N THR A 340 -5.82 14.21 -5.34
CA THR A 340 -6.45 15.19 -4.45
C THR A 340 -7.02 16.41 -5.18
N LYS A 341 -6.58 16.67 -6.41
CA LYS A 341 -7.23 17.66 -7.28
C LYS A 341 -8.54 17.11 -7.84
N ALA A 342 -8.53 15.83 -8.27
CA ALA A 342 -9.72 15.15 -8.77
C ALA A 342 -10.75 14.90 -7.66
N PHE A 343 -10.29 14.53 -6.47
CA PHE A 343 -11.12 14.21 -5.31
C PHE A 343 -10.63 14.94 -4.06
N PRO A 344 -10.98 16.23 -3.85
CA PRO A 344 -10.44 17.03 -2.74
C PRO A 344 -10.73 16.53 -1.33
N LYS A 345 -11.71 15.61 -1.17
CA LYS A 345 -12.12 15.02 0.11
C LYS A 345 -11.51 13.63 0.37
N VAL A 346 -10.68 13.13 -0.55
CA VAL A 346 -9.94 11.88 -0.33
C VAL A 346 -8.88 12.10 0.74
N GLU A 347 -8.76 11.15 1.66
CA GLU A 347 -7.80 11.22 2.75
C GLU A 347 -6.48 10.52 2.37
N PHE A 348 -5.36 11.15 2.71
CA PHE A 348 -4.03 10.56 2.62
C PHE A 348 -3.23 10.98 3.85
N GLY A 349 -2.59 10.02 4.51
CA GLY A 349 -1.92 10.25 5.79
C GLY A 349 -0.82 11.32 5.73
N GLU A 350 -0.02 11.33 4.66
CA GLU A 350 1.02 12.33 4.41
C GLU A 350 0.43 13.74 4.38
N ASP A 351 -0.70 13.89 3.68
CA ASP A 351 -1.38 15.16 3.57
C ASP A 351 -2.00 15.51 4.91
N ASN A 352 -2.74 14.62 5.58
CA ASN A 352 -3.43 14.92 6.83
C ASN A 352 -2.49 15.34 7.96
N GLN A 353 -1.32 14.71 8.05
CA GLN A 353 -0.41 14.84 9.19
C GLN A 353 0.69 15.89 8.99
N THR A 354 0.70 16.62 7.87
CA THR A 354 1.63 17.74 7.63
C THR A 354 0.87 19.04 7.34
N ARG A 355 1.22 20.12 8.03
CA ARG A 355 0.55 21.43 7.88
C ARG A 355 1.56 22.56 8.07
N TYR A 356 1.32 23.70 7.42
CA TYR A 356 1.97 24.93 7.87
C TYR A 356 1.41 25.38 9.23
N GLY A 357 2.22 26.06 10.03
CA GLY A 357 1.83 26.52 11.35
C GLY A 357 3.02 26.84 12.22
N ASP A 358 2.80 27.62 13.27
CA ASP A 358 3.83 27.97 14.24
C ASP A 358 4.18 26.75 15.10
N CYS A 359 5.42 26.29 15.00
CA CYS A 359 5.98 25.27 15.88
C CYS A 359 6.69 25.93 17.06
N TRP A 360 6.63 25.33 18.24
CA TRP A 360 7.36 25.77 19.44
C TRP A 360 8.89 25.75 19.25
N THR A 361 9.40 25.02 18.25
CA THR A 361 10.82 25.02 17.87
C THR A 361 11.22 26.20 16.99
N GLY A 362 10.25 27.03 16.56
CA GLY A 362 10.44 28.11 15.59
C GLY A 362 10.22 27.70 14.12
N ALA A 363 10.02 26.41 13.83
CA ALA A 363 9.63 25.96 12.50
C ALA A 363 8.24 26.48 12.10
N LYS A 364 8.02 26.63 10.79
CA LYS A 364 6.77 27.10 10.16
C LYS A 364 5.96 25.99 9.49
N VAL A 365 6.39 24.75 9.68
CA VAL A 365 5.70 23.53 9.28
C VAL A 365 5.67 22.58 10.46
N VAL A 366 4.54 21.91 10.66
CA VAL A 366 4.29 21.06 11.81
C VAL A 366 3.87 19.66 11.42
N PHE A 367 4.17 18.71 12.32
CA PHE A 367 3.42 17.45 12.37
C PHE A 367 2.06 17.72 13.01
N ALA A 368 0.99 17.53 12.24
CA ALA A 368 -0.37 17.91 12.62
C ALA A 368 -1.03 16.92 13.61
N GLY A 369 -0.23 16.13 14.33
CA GLY A 369 -0.71 15.17 15.33
C GLY A 369 -0.97 13.77 14.78
N HIS A 370 -1.31 12.87 15.70
CA HIS A 370 -1.61 11.47 15.38
C HIS A 370 -2.81 11.39 14.41
N SER A 371 -3.91 12.09 14.66
CA SER A 371 -5.08 12.09 13.75
C SER A 371 -5.00 13.09 12.60
N GLY A 372 -3.96 13.94 12.57
CA GLY A 372 -3.81 14.98 11.58
C GLY A 372 -4.98 15.98 11.53
N VAL A 373 -5.17 16.57 10.36
CA VAL A 373 -6.34 17.37 9.99
C VAL A 373 -6.95 16.72 8.74
N SER A 374 -8.23 16.34 8.82
CA SER A 374 -8.93 15.67 7.71
C SER A 374 -9.04 16.60 6.51
N SER A 375 -8.75 16.07 5.33
CA SER A 375 -8.96 16.76 4.05
C SER A 375 -10.45 16.95 3.75
N ARG A 376 -11.30 16.06 4.26
CA ARG A 376 -12.76 16.14 4.10
C ARG A 376 -13.41 17.24 4.93
N THR A 377 -13.00 17.40 6.19
CA THR A 377 -13.67 18.29 7.14
C THR A 377 -12.89 19.57 7.43
N GLY A 378 -11.58 19.58 7.13
CA GLY A 378 -10.68 20.67 7.56
C GLY A 378 -10.40 20.68 9.07
N LEU A 379 -10.85 19.66 9.80
CA LEU A 379 -10.75 19.58 11.27
C LEU A 379 -10.05 18.27 11.69
N PRO A 380 -9.41 18.22 12.87
CA PRO A 380 -8.88 16.97 13.41
C PRO A 380 -10.03 15.98 13.72
N PRO A 381 -10.04 14.76 13.16
CA PRO A 381 -11.08 13.76 13.44
C PRO A 381 -11.15 13.38 14.92
N ARG A 382 -10.01 13.45 15.62
CA ARG A 382 -9.87 13.20 17.06
C ARG A 382 -9.14 14.37 17.66
N VAL A 383 -9.89 15.37 18.11
CA VAL A 383 -9.38 16.67 18.54
C VAL A 383 -8.19 16.58 19.51
N LEU A 384 -8.24 15.68 20.51
CA LEU A 384 -7.15 15.51 21.49
C LEU A 384 -5.89 14.81 20.92
N TRP A 385 -6.00 14.21 19.74
CA TRP A 385 -4.91 13.62 18.94
C TRP A 385 -4.53 14.49 17.73
N GLY A 386 -5.03 15.72 17.68
CA GLY A 386 -4.75 16.68 16.63
C GLY A 386 -3.43 17.45 16.80
N PRO A 387 -3.28 18.58 16.10
CA PRO A 387 -2.06 19.40 16.09
C PRO A 387 -1.61 19.88 17.46
N TYR A 388 -0.40 19.54 17.90
CA TYR A 388 0.09 19.88 19.25
C TYR A 388 1.35 20.76 19.26
N GLU A 389 2.07 20.83 18.14
CA GLU A 389 3.36 21.53 18.06
C GLU A 389 3.28 23.06 18.17
N HIS A 390 2.09 23.65 18.20
CA HIS A 390 1.90 25.08 18.50
C HIS A 390 2.19 25.43 19.97
N ARG A 391 2.44 24.42 20.81
CA ARG A 391 2.71 24.53 22.24
C ARG A 391 4.05 23.91 22.62
N PRO A 392 4.76 24.48 23.61
CA PRO A 392 5.93 23.84 24.18
C PRO A 392 5.54 22.56 24.95
N PRO A 393 6.49 21.63 25.18
CA PRO A 393 6.23 20.37 25.89
C PRO A 393 5.62 20.52 27.29
N SER A 394 5.89 21.63 28.00
CA SER A 394 5.29 21.95 29.30
C SER A 394 3.76 22.08 29.28
N GLU A 395 3.17 22.32 28.11
CA GLU A 395 1.72 22.53 27.91
C GLU A 395 1.05 21.38 27.15
N TRP A 396 1.77 20.28 26.95
CA TRP A 396 1.23 19.07 26.31
C TRP A 396 0.40 18.27 27.31
N GLN A 397 -0.77 17.82 26.89
CA GLN A 397 -1.64 17.00 27.73
C GLN A 397 -1.06 15.59 27.90
N ASN A 398 -0.94 15.15 29.17
CA ASN A 398 -0.38 13.84 29.54
C ASN A 398 -1.37 12.93 30.30
N GLU A 399 -2.54 13.45 30.66
CA GLU A 399 -3.54 12.68 31.42
C GLU A 399 -4.50 11.92 30.48
N GLY A 400 -4.90 10.72 30.90
CA GLY A 400 -5.83 9.86 30.16
C GLY A 400 -5.22 9.11 28.97
N THR A 401 -6.08 8.52 28.14
CA THR A 401 -5.70 7.73 26.95
C THR A 401 -5.42 8.58 25.71
N LEU A 402 -5.53 9.91 25.81
CA LEU A 402 -5.44 10.84 24.69
C LEU A 402 -4.32 11.86 24.89
N LYS A 403 -3.07 11.48 24.55
CA LYS A 403 -1.86 12.22 24.91
C LYS A 403 -1.20 12.91 23.71
N ASN A 404 -0.76 14.15 23.89
CA ASN A 404 0.06 14.81 22.85
C ASN A 404 1.43 14.15 22.71
N TYR A 405 2.02 13.67 23.80
CA TYR A 405 3.27 12.90 23.73
C TYR A 405 3.14 11.65 22.87
N GLN A 406 1.98 10.99 22.84
CA GLN A 406 1.77 9.86 21.93
C GLN A 406 1.91 10.31 20.47
N SER A 407 1.40 11.50 20.10
CA SER A 407 1.59 12.02 18.74
C SER A 407 3.07 12.25 18.42
N GLU A 408 3.84 12.82 19.34
CA GLU A 408 5.29 13.01 19.18
C GLU A 408 6.05 11.67 19.11
N ALA A 409 5.64 10.68 19.89
CA ALA A 409 6.24 9.35 19.86
C ALA A 409 6.05 8.67 18.49
N TYR A 410 4.83 8.70 17.94
CA TYR A 410 4.55 8.14 16.61
C TYR A 410 5.24 8.94 15.50
N ARG A 411 5.27 10.27 15.61
CA ARG A 411 6.00 11.14 14.68
C ARG A 411 7.45 10.68 14.52
N ARG A 412 8.11 10.32 15.63
CA ARG A 412 9.51 9.89 15.69
C ARG A 412 9.73 8.44 15.32
N ALA A 413 8.96 7.53 15.90
CA ALA A 413 9.14 6.09 15.76
C ALA A 413 8.68 5.52 14.42
N ASN A 414 7.61 6.09 13.85
CA ASN A 414 6.87 5.43 12.77
C ASN A 414 6.68 6.32 11.54
N THR A 415 6.26 7.56 11.75
CA THR A 415 5.65 8.34 10.67
C THR A 415 6.68 9.07 9.81
N SER A 416 7.51 9.92 10.42
CA SER A 416 8.35 10.85 9.62
C SER A 416 9.43 10.12 8.82
N CYS A 417 10.01 9.07 9.41
CA CYS A 417 11.10 8.32 8.79
C CYS A 417 10.65 7.56 7.53
N CYS A 418 9.38 7.16 7.40
CA CYS A 418 8.88 6.44 6.22
C CYS A 418 8.58 7.34 5.01
N TRP A 419 8.65 8.67 5.18
CA TRP A 419 8.36 9.64 4.13
C TRP A 419 9.60 10.15 3.40
N VAL A 420 10.80 9.87 3.92
CA VAL A 420 12.05 10.45 3.38
C VAL A 420 12.30 10.03 1.93
N ALA A 421 12.25 8.73 1.64
CA ALA A 421 12.42 8.21 0.28
C ALA A 421 11.29 8.68 -0.66
N GLN A 422 10.06 8.78 -0.15
CA GLN A 422 8.90 9.26 -0.91
C GLN A 422 9.08 10.71 -1.36
N ALA A 423 9.41 11.61 -0.42
CA ALA A 423 9.63 13.02 -0.72
C ALA A 423 10.82 13.20 -1.67
N LEU A 424 11.91 12.46 -1.47
CA LEU A 424 13.07 12.51 -2.35
C LEU A 424 12.71 12.09 -3.78
N ALA A 425 12.02 10.96 -3.96
CA ALA A 425 11.60 10.48 -5.27
C ALA A 425 10.67 11.48 -5.99
N LEU A 426 9.69 12.04 -5.27
CA LEU A 426 8.80 13.08 -5.81
C LEU A 426 9.54 14.34 -6.24
N ARG A 427 10.53 14.81 -5.46
CA ARG A 427 11.39 15.96 -5.82
C ARG A 427 12.25 15.67 -7.05
N ILE A 428 12.83 14.46 -7.12
CA ILE A 428 13.62 13.99 -8.28
C ILE A 428 12.77 13.99 -9.56
N LEU A 429 11.54 13.51 -9.46
CA LEU A 429 10.58 13.43 -10.57
C LEU A 429 9.86 14.78 -10.85
N LYS A 430 10.05 15.79 -10.00
CA LYS A 430 9.41 17.11 -10.06
C LYS A 430 7.87 17.05 -10.00
N LEU A 431 7.34 16.20 -9.12
CA LEU A 431 5.91 15.89 -9.01
C LEU A 431 5.20 16.67 -7.89
N GLU A 432 5.78 17.76 -7.38
CA GLU A 432 5.19 18.50 -6.26
C GLU A 432 3.83 19.11 -6.62
N ARG A 433 3.65 19.53 -7.88
CA ARG A 433 2.37 20.06 -8.38
C ARG A 433 1.28 18.99 -8.41
N GLN A 434 1.62 17.78 -8.86
CA GLN A 434 0.75 16.62 -8.90
C GLN A 434 0.41 16.14 -7.49
N TRP A 435 1.40 16.16 -6.58
CA TRP A 435 1.20 15.88 -5.17
C TRP A 435 0.27 16.90 -4.51
N ASN A 436 0.39 18.18 -4.86
CA ASN A 436 -0.51 19.25 -4.43
C ASN A 436 -0.63 19.40 -2.90
N HIS A 437 0.50 19.29 -2.19
CA HIS A 437 0.56 19.48 -0.73
C HIS A 437 1.98 19.86 -0.26
N ASP A 438 2.37 21.11 -0.51
CA ASP A 438 3.72 21.63 -0.18
C ASP A 438 4.17 21.42 1.29
N PRO A 439 3.29 21.49 2.32
CA PRO A 439 3.68 21.20 3.70
C PRO A 439 4.34 19.83 3.88
N PHE A 440 4.01 18.83 3.07
CA PHE A 440 4.64 17.51 3.15
C PHE A 440 6.15 17.60 2.88
N PHE A 441 6.54 18.28 1.81
CA PHE A 441 7.95 18.37 1.44
C PHE A 441 8.76 19.22 2.41
N ASP A 442 8.22 20.38 2.81
CA ASP A 442 8.88 21.22 3.80
C ASP A 442 9.00 20.48 5.15
N TYR A 443 7.98 19.71 5.54
CA TYR A 443 8.03 18.90 6.75
C TYR A 443 9.13 17.83 6.70
N VAL A 444 9.27 17.11 5.58
CA VAL A 444 10.34 16.11 5.43
C VAL A 444 11.72 16.78 5.43
N ASP A 445 11.86 17.96 4.83
CA ASP A 445 13.11 18.74 4.94
C ASP A 445 13.39 19.15 6.39
N ARG A 446 12.37 19.61 7.15
CA ARG A 446 12.52 19.87 8.59
C ARG A 446 13.00 18.62 9.32
N TRP A 447 12.34 17.49 9.09
CA TRP A 447 12.73 16.20 9.69
C TRP A 447 14.20 15.84 9.40
N MET A 448 14.72 16.18 8.22
CA MET A 448 16.09 15.84 7.83
C MET A 448 17.15 16.87 8.23
N TYR A 449 16.79 18.14 8.44
CA TYR A 449 17.74 19.25 8.63
C TYR A 449 17.62 20.02 9.94
N GLU A 450 16.52 19.92 10.69
CA GLU A 450 16.40 20.57 12.00
C GLU A 450 17.19 19.76 13.05
N ASP A 451 18.14 20.43 13.72
CA ASP A 451 18.85 19.87 14.87
C ASP A 451 17.88 19.73 16.05
N ASP A 452 17.45 18.50 16.31
CA ASP A 452 16.44 18.22 17.32
C ASP A 452 17.00 17.96 18.71
N LYS A 453 18.32 17.94 18.91
CA LYS A 453 18.93 17.55 20.19
C LYS A 453 18.50 18.46 21.36
N PRO A 454 18.45 19.81 21.21
CA PRO A 454 17.92 20.67 22.26
C PRO A 454 16.43 20.39 22.53
N PHE A 455 15.65 20.15 21.47
CA PHE A 455 14.21 19.91 21.57
C PHE A 455 13.88 18.58 22.25
N ARG A 456 14.62 17.51 21.92
CA ARG A 456 14.50 16.21 22.59
C ARG A 456 14.80 16.31 24.07
N THR A 457 15.83 17.09 24.43
CA THR A 457 16.19 17.33 25.84
C THR A 457 15.08 18.07 26.57
N GLU A 458 14.47 19.07 25.93
CA GLU A 458 13.32 19.78 26.51
C GLU A 458 12.09 18.87 26.67
N ILE A 459 11.74 18.08 25.65
CA ILE A 459 10.64 17.11 25.74
C ILE A 459 10.86 16.14 26.89
N ASN A 460 12.09 15.61 27.03
CA ASN A 460 12.43 14.61 28.04
C ASN A 460 12.30 15.12 29.49
N LYS A 461 12.31 16.44 29.72
CA LYS A 461 12.06 17.01 31.06
C LYS A 461 10.63 16.73 31.55
N TYR A 462 9.66 16.70 30.64
CA TYR A 462 8.24 16.51 30.95
C TYR A 462 7.75 15.10 30.63
N PHE A 463 8.39 14.44 29.67
CA PHE A 463 8.08 13.09 29.21
C PHE A 463 9.35 12.24 29.16
N PRO A 464 9.83 11.74 30.32
CA PRO A 464 11.05 10.96 30.37
C PRO A 464 10.96 9.70 29.49
N ASP A 465 11.80 9.64 28.46
CA ASP A 465 11.94 8.51 27.55
C ASP A 465 13.42 8.35 27.19
N PRO A 466 14.07 7.24 27.59
CA PRO A 466 15.48 7.02 27.30
C PRO A 466 15.85 7.12 25.81
N ASN A 467 14.90 6.86 24.89
CA ASN A 467 15.14 6.98 23.46
C ASN A 467 15.31 8.44 23.02
N LEU A 468 14.76 9.42 23.74
CA LEU A 468 14.94 10.84 23.42
C LEU A 468 16.35 11.33 23.68
N VAL A 469 17.06 10.80 24.67
CA VAL A 469 18.36 11.34 25.11
C VAL A 469 19.54 10.41 24.80
N ASN A 470 19.28 9.17 24.39
CA ASN A 470 20.30 8.22 23.99
C ASN A 470 20.66 8.40 22.51
N ASP A 471 21.82 8.98 22.21
CA ASP A 471 22.30 9.23 20.84
C ASP A 471 22.47 7.94 19.99
N ALA A 472 22.53 6.74 20.61
CA ALA A 472 22.51 5.46 19.88
C ALA A 472 21.11 5.06 19.37
N LYS A 473 20.05 5.72 19.84
CA LYS A 473 18.65 5.47 19.43
C LYS A 473 18.24 6.41 18.28
N ASN A 474 19.10 6.50 17.28
CA ASN A 474 18.90 7.37 16.12
C ASN A 474 17.56 7.19 15.40
N TRP A 475 16.97 5.98 15.44
CA TRP A 475 15.65 5.68 14.87
C TRP A 475 14.51 6.54 15.44
N TYR A 476 14.72 7.19 16.59
CA TYR A 476 13.75 8.04 17.27
C TYR A 476 14.10 9.55 17.13
N HIS A 477 15.14 9.89 16.38
CA HIS A 477 15.66 11.25 16.22
C HIS A 477 15.45 11.75 14.80
N GLN A 478 15.39 13.08 14.65
CA GLN A 478 15.37 13.73 13.35
C GLN A 478 16.60 13.35 12.52
N GLY A 479 16.41 13.20 11.21
CA GLY A 479 17.43 12.72 10.26
C GLY A 479 17.41 11.22 10.01
N TYR A 480 16.59 10.44 10.74
CA TYR A 480 16.43 9.01 10.47
C TYR A 480 15.57 8.75 9.23
N THR A 481 16.04 7.85 8.37
CA THR A 481 15.46 7.57 7.05
C THR A 481 14.66 6.28 6.98
N GLY A 482 14.47 5.59 8.12
CA GLY A 482 13.87 4.25 8.15
C GLY A 482 14.86 3.21 7.64
N GLU A 483 15.05 3.18 6.33
CA GLU A 483 16.01 2.31 5.66
C GLU A 483 17.38 2.95 5.55
N ARG A 484 18.42 2.18 5.89
CA ARG A 484 19.81 2.69 5.95
C ARG A 484 20.32 3.14 4.58
N TRP A 485 19.92 2.42 3.54
CA TRP A 485 20.35 2.70 2.18
C TRP A 485 19.82 4.04 1.65
N VAL A 486 18.75 4.61 2.22
CA VAL A 486 18.13 5.86 1.76
C VAL A 486 18.98 7.09 2.10
N LYS A 487 19.66 7.10 3.26
CA LYS A 487 20.42 8.27 3.72
C LYS A 487 21.52 8.72 2.75
N PRO A 488 22.38 7.85 2.20
CA PRO A 488 23.35 8.23 1.17
C PRO A 488 22.72 8.89 -0.06
N TYR A 489 21.54 8.42 -0.48
CA TYR A 489 20.82 9.00 -1.64
C TYR A 489 20.21 10.35 -1.30
N TRP A 490 19.68 10.52 -0.09
CA TRP A 490 19.24 11.84 0.38
C TRP A 490 20.38 12.85 0.34
N ASP A 491 21.53 12.49 0.91
CA ASP A 491 22.70 13.38 0.98
C ASP A 491 23.25 13.74 -0.41
N ALA A 492 23.25 12.78 -1.34
CA ALA A 492 23.75 12.99 -2.70
C ALA A 492 22.78 13.81 -3.57
N TYR A 493 21.46 13.59 -3.43
CA TYR A 493 20.48 14.06 -4.42
C TYR A 493 19.55 15.15 -3.91
N ARG A 494 19.31 15.32 -2.61
CA ARG A 494 18.36 16.35 -2.14
C ARG A 494 18.80 17.76 -2.49
N THR A 495 20.10 18.03 -2.53
CA THR A 495 20.67 19.35 -2.86
C THR A 495 21.30 19.41 -4.25
N MET A 496 20.98 18.46 -5.14
CA MET A 496 21.47 18.50 -6.52
C MET A 496 20.94 19.71 -7.28
N GLN A 497 21.61 20.09 -8.36
CA GLN A 497 21.22 21.23 -9.19
C GLN A 497 19.75 21.11 -9.64
N GLY A 498 18.99 22.19 -9.47
CA GLY A 498 17.57 22.26 -9.84
C GLY A 498 16.60 21.83 -8.75
N MET A 499 17.10 21.38 -7.58
CA MET A 499 16.26 21.11 -6.42
C MET A 499 15.83 22.40 -5.72
N PRO A 500 14.60 22.46 -5.17
CA PRO A 500 14.18 23.57 -4.32
C PRO A 500 15.01 23.68 -3.04
N PRO A 501 15.11 24.88 -2.42
CA PRO A 501 15.79 25.07 -1.13
C PRO A 501 15.28 24.11 -0.04
N THR A 502 16.16 23.74 0.88
CA THR A 502 15.87 22.83 2.01
C THR A 502 15.45 23.55 3.28
N ASP A 503 15.37 24.88 3.24
CA ASP A 503 15.04 25.75 4.38
C ASP A 503 13.58 26.26 4.34
N GLY A 504 12.76 25.72 3.44
CA GLY A 504 11.37 26.16 3.24
C GLY A 504 10.52 26.08 4.50
N TRP A 505 10.81 25.11 5.37
CA TRP A 505 10.18 24.92 6.67
C TRP A 505 10.44 26.04 7.69
N LYS A 506 11.40 26.93 7.45
CA LYS A 506 11.67 28.11 8.30
C LYS A 506 10.87 29.35 7.87
N LYS A 507 10.18 29.28 6.73
CA LYS A 507 9.54 30.43 6.08
C LYS A 507 8.03 30.34 6.21
N GLU A 508 7.39 31.48 6.43
CA GLU A 508 5.93 31.60 6.28
C GLU A 508 5.54 31.37 4.83
N LYS A 509 4.58 30.47 4.60
CA LYS A 509 4.08 30.09 3.28
C LYS A 509 2.57 29.98 3.28
N GLN A 510 1.97 30.17 2.12
CA GLN A 510 0.56 29.90 1.90
C GLN A 510 0.33 28.40 1.71
N GLY A 511 -0.82 27.90 2.13
CA GLY A 511 -1.21 26.50 1.98
C GLY A 511 -2.04 25.98 3.15
N PRO A 512 -2.34 24.67 3.18
CA PRO A 512 -3.03 24.05 4.29
C PRO A 512 -2.29 24.28 5.62
N ARG A 513 -2.95 24.96 6.57
CA ARG A 513 -2.33 25.38 7.84
C ARG A 513 -3.17 25.03 9.06
N ILE A 514 -2.53 25.04 10.22
CA ILE A 514 -3.22 25.05 11.51
C ILE A 514 -3.85 26.43 11.72
N THR A 515 -5.18 26.50 11.73
CA THR A 515 -5.92 27.75 11.86
C THR A 515 -6.18 28.09 13.34
N PRO A 516 -6.43 29.37 13.69
CA PRO A 516 -6.88 29.75 15.02
C PRO A 516 -8.15 29.03 15.46
N GLU A 517 -9.04 28.69 14.51
CA GLU A 517 -10.25 27.91 14.78
C GLU A 517 -9.92 26.48 15.22
N ILE A 518 -8.99 25.80 14.53
CA ILE A 518 -8.51 24.47 14.95
C ILE A 518 -7.94 24.53 16.37
N ILE A 519 -7.10 25.53 16.66
CA ILE A 519 -6.51 25.72 17.99
C ILE A 519 -7.62 25.91 19.04
N LYS A 520 -8.60 26.78 18.78
CA LYS A 520 -9.73 27.02 19.69
C LYS A 520 -10.52 25.73 19.97
N ILE A 521 -10.84 24.95 18.93
CA ILE A 521 -11.56 23.67 19.08
C ILE A 521 -10.77 22.71 19.97
N MET A 522 -9.45 22.66 19.79
CA MET A 522 -8.58 21.83 20.62
C MET A 522 -8.57 22.29 22.08
N ASP A 523 -8.51 23.58 22.32
CA ASP A 523 -8.45 24.16 23.66
C ASP A 523 -9.75 23.93 24.43
N ASP A 524 -10.89 24.06 23.75
CA ASP A 524 -12.18 23.82 24.36
C ASP A 524 -12.42 22.32 24.63
N ALA A 525 -11.86 21.42 23.82
CA ALA A 525 -11.92 19.99 24.08
C ALA A 525 -11.07 19.55 25.29
N ARG A 526 -9.98 20.27 25.60
CA ARG A 526 -9.13 19.97 26.78
C ARG A 526 -9.76 20.35 28.12
N LYS A 527 -10.68 21.31 28.12
CA LYS A 527 -11.38 21.79 29.32
C LYS A 527 -12.52 20.87 29.77
N LYS A 528 -12.93 19.93 28.91
CA LYS A 528 -13.98 18.95 29.14
C LYS A 528 -13.35 17.62 29.51
#